data_AF-A0A7S2SLN1-F1
#
_entry.id   AF-A0A7S2SLN1-F1
#
_cell.length_a   1.000
_cell.length_b   1.000
_cell.length_c   1.000
_cell.angle_alpha   90.00
_cell.angle_beta   90.00
_cell.angle_gamma   90.00
#
_symmetry.space_group_name_H-M   'P 1'
#
loop_
_entity.id
_entity.type
_entity.pdbx_description
1 polymer ?
#
loop_
_entity_poly.entity_id
_entity_poly.type
_entity_poly.pdbx_seq_one_letter_code
_entity_poly.pdbx_strand_id
1 'polypeptide(L)'
;EQWQKDPHYCSYGQIQLPFHLRTQFPNAFTHYAPFAQSICESDDNSIVFIHAPIDDLNVPQSTQPFLELLLNILTAMNEQQRTVYIHCWGGQGRTGLVSACLLSIIWPHLDSEAILDLIQVGYSSRIGAEDMPNSLSRSPQTEEQRNFVRKFVAQYSNSAQSKKTW
;
A
#
# COMPACT_ATOMS: atom_id res chain seq x y z
N GLU A 1 -19.82 1.64 -6.60
CA GLU A 1 -20.36 1.22 -7.92
C GLU A 1 -19.32 0.67 -8.90
N GLN A 2 -18.03 1.02 -8.82
CA GLN A 2 -17.01 0.55 -9.79
C GLN A 2 -16.66 -0.95 -9.67
N TRP A 3 -16.77 -1.54 -8.48
CA TRP A 3 -16.37 -2.93 -8.17
C TRP A 3 -17.37 -4.02 -8.60
N GLN A 4 -18.64 -3.67 -8.82
CA GLN A 4 -19.64 -4.62 -9.33
C GLN A 4 -19.36 -5.03 -10.80
N LYS A 5 -18.41 -4.36 -11.45
CA LYS A 5 -17.97 -4.64 -12.82
C LYS A 5 -16.70 -5.50 -12.87
N ASP A 6 -16.17 -5.92 -11.72
CA ASP A 6 -14.98 -6.79 -11.67
C ASP A 6 -15.39 -8.23 -12.06
N PRO A 7 -14.76 -8.84 -13.08
CA PRO A 7 -15.04 -10.22 -13.50
C PRO A 7 -14.73 -11.28 -12.43
N HIS A 8 -14.12 -10.89 -11.31
CA HIS A 8 -13.79 -11.76 -10.19
C HIS A 8 -14.64 -11.51 -8.93
N TYR A 9 -15.70 -10.70 -9.04
CA TYR A 9 -16.69 -10.51 -7.99
C TYR A 9 -17.49 -11.80 -7.76
N CYS A 10 -17.58 -12.26 -6.51
CA CYS A 10 -18.42 -13.39 -6.13
C CYS A 10 -19.51 -12.97 -5.11
N SER A 11 -20.47 -13.87 -4.86
CA SER A 11 -21.58 -13.63 -3.94
C SER A 11 -21.09 -13.13 -2.56
N TYR A 12 -21.84 -12.21 -1.95
CA TYR A 12 -21.55 -11.61 -0.62
C TYR A 12 -20.38 -10.61 -0.55
N GLY A 13 -20.06 -9.90 -1.64
CA GLY A 13 -19.09 -8.79 -1.59
C GLY A 13 -17.64 -9.25 -1.48
N GLN A 14 -17.38 -10.51 -1.82
CA GLN A 14 -16.07 -11.11 -1.86
C GLN A 14 -15.47 -10.99 -3.27
N ILE A 15 -14.17 -10.70 -3.33
CA ILE A 15 -13.38 -10.63 -4.55
C ILE A 15 -12.40 -11.79 -4.52
N GLN A 16 -12.13 -12.42 -5.66
CA GLN A 16 -11.11 -13.45 -5.81
C GLN A 16 -10.01 -12.98 -6.76
N LEU A 17 -8.79 -13.50 -6.58
CA LEU A 17 -7.72 -13.28 -7.56
C LEU A 17 -8.03 -13.97 -8.90
N PRO A 18 -7.32 -13.66 -9.99
CA PRO A 18 -7.37 -14.43 -11.23
C PRO A 18 -7.09 -15.93 -10.99
N PHE A 19 -7.70 -16.81 -11.79
CA PHE A 19 -7.65 -18.27 -11.59
C PHE A 19 -6.21 -18.80 -11.37
N HIS A 20 -5.24 -18.32 -12.15
CA HIS A 20 -3.85 -18.77 -12.09
C HIS A 20 -3.13 -18.42 -10.76
N LEU A 21 -3.65 -17.47 -9.97
CA LEU A 21 -3.10 -17.10 -8.66
C LEU A 21 -3.84 -17.78 -7.49
N ARG A 22 -5.03 -18.34 -7.72
CA ARG A 22 -5.86 -18.95 -6.66
C ARG A 22 -5.25 -20.23 -6.08
N THR A 23 -4.40 -20.92 -6.82
CA THR A 23 -3.68 -22.10 -6.31
C THR A 23 -2.75 -21.73 -5.16
N GLN A 24 -2.12 -20.55 -5.24
CA GLN A 24 -1.22 -20.02 -4.21
C GLN A 24 -1.96 -19.17 -3.18
N PHE A 25 -3.02 -18.47 -3.59
CA PHE A 25 -3.79 -17.55 -2.75
C PHE A 25 -5.29 -17.87 -2.88
N PRO A 26 -5.77 -18.97 -2.25
CA PRO A 26 -7.11 -19.49 -2.47
C PRO A 26 -8.21 -18.68 -1.78
N ASN A 27 -7.86 -17.94 -0.73
CA ASN A 27 -8.82 -17.22 0.10
C ASN A 27 -9.31 -15.96 -0.61
N ALA A 28 -10.63 -15.81 -0.72
CA ALA A 28 -11.25 -14.59 -1.21
C ALA A 28 -11.04 -13.43 -0.22
N PHE A 29 -10.95 -12.21 -0.76
CA PHE A 29 -10.93 -10.99 0.04
C PHE A 29 -12.36 -10.51 0.23
N THR A 30 -12.76 -10.30 1.48
CA THR A 30 -14.05 -9.67 1.78
C THR A 30 -13.84 -8.17 1.82
N HIS A 31 -14.60 -7.43 1.03
CA HIS A 31 -14.50 -5.98 1.00
C HIS A 31 -14.92 -5.39 2.35
N TYR A 32 -13.95 -4.82 3.08
CA TYR A 32 -14.15 -4.34 4.45
C TYR A 32 -14.77 -2.94 4.52
N ALA A 33 -14.84 -2.19 3.42
CA ALA A 33 -15.33 -0.80 3.45
C ALA A 33 -16.76 -0.66 4.00
N PRO A 34 -17.76 -1.50 3.62
CA PRO A 34 -19.10 -1.45 4.19
C PRO A 34 -19.11 -1.70 5.69
N PHE A 35 -18.29 -2.66 6.15
CA PHE A 35 -18.17 -2.96 7.57
C PHE A 35 -17.53 -1.78 8.33
N ALA A 36 -16.44 -1.22 7.81
CA ALA A 36 -15.79 -0.05 8.42
C ALA A 36 -16.71 1.18 8.43
N GLN A 37 -17.50 1.38 7.37
CA GLN A 37 -18.52 2.44 7.32
C GLN A 37 -19.61 2.24 8.38
N SER A 38 -20.11 1.00 8.56
CA SER A 38 -21.13 0.73 9.59
C SER A 38 -20.66 0.98 11.02
N ILE A 39 -19.36 0.86 11.30
CA ILE A 39 -18.79 1.22 12.60
C ILE A 39 -18.76 2.75 12.78
N CYS A 40 -18.49 3.48 11.71
CA CYS A 40 -18.45 4.94 11.72
C CYS A 40 -19.84 5.58 11.77
N GLU A 41 -20.89 4.94 11.26
CA GLU A 41 -22.27 5.45 11.35
C GLU A 41 -22.77 5.59 12.81
N SER A 42 -22.13 4.89 13.76
CA SER A 42 -22.44 5.00 15.19
C SER A 42 -21.66 6.07 15.96
N ASP A 43 -20.65 6.70 15.34
CA ASP A 43 -19.78 7.70 15.97
C ASP A 43 -19.71 9.00 15.12
N ASP A 44 -19.29 10.13 15.70
CA ASP A 44 -19.08 11.39 14.96
C ASP A 44 -17.81 11.37 14.06
N ASN A 45 -17.25 10.17 13.84
CA ASN A 45 -16.00 9.94 13.10
C ASN A 45 -16.30 9.52 11.66
N SER A 46 -15.94 10.38 10.70
CA SER A 46 -16.03 10.04 9.27
C SER A 46 -14.81 9.24 8.78
N ILE A 47 -15.05 8.09 8.16
CA ILE A 47 -14.04 7.33 7.42
C ILE A 47 -13.99 7.76 5.95
N VAL A 48 -12.78 7.90 5.41
CA VAL A 48 -12.54 8.26 4.00
C VAL A 48 -11.68 7.17 3.36
N PHE A 49 -12.09 6.69 2.19
CA PHE A 49 -11.33 5.71 1.41
C PHE A 49 -10.64 6.41 0.25
N ILE A 50 -9.33 6.21 0.14
CA ILE A 50 -8.51 6.71 -0.96
C ILE A 50 -8.03 5.48 -1.73
N HIS A 51 -8.26 5.45 -3.04
CA HIS A 51 -7.90 4.33 -3.91
C HIS A 51 -7.01 4.80 -5.06
N ALA A 52 -6.02 3.99 -5.42
CA ALA A 52 -5.33 4.08 -6.70
C ALA A 52 -5.16 2.66 -7.28
N PRO A 53 -5.29 2.50 -8.61
CA PRO A 53 -5.17 1.20 -9.25
C PRO A 53 -3.71 0.73 -9.22
N ILE A 54 -3.41 -0.23 -8.35
CA ILE A 54 -2.15 -0.98 -8.33
C ILE A 54 -2.52 -2.46 -8.33
N ASP A 55 -2.19 -3.16 -9.41
CA ASP A 55 -2.48 -4.58 -9.54
C ASP A 55 -1.69 -5.42 -8.55
N ASP A 56 -2.25 -6.54 -8.13
CA ASP A 56 -1.57 -7.46 -7.21
C ASP A 56 -0.25 -7.96 -7.79
N LEU A 57 0.75 -8.08 -6.90
CA LEU A 57 2.13 -8.48 -7.21
C LEU A 57 2.92 -7.53 -8.14
N ASN A 58 2.27 -6.50 -8.69
CA ASN A 58 2.86 -5.55 -9.61
C ASN A 58 3.20 -4.21 -8.94
N VAL A 59 3.63 -3.27 -9.77
CA VAL A 59 3.93 -1.87 -9.44
C VAL A 59 2.91 -0.92 -10.09
N PRO A 60 2.82 0.35 -9.64
CA PRO A 60 2.00 1.34 -10.31
C PRO A 60 2.37 1.47 -11.80
N GLN A 61 1.39 1.33 -12.68
CA GLN A 61 1.58 1.42 -14.14
C GLN A 61 1.68 2.87 -14.62
N SER A 62 1.08 3.79 -13.88
CA SER A 62 1.05 5.22 -14.20
C SER A 62 1.57 6.02 -13.01
N THR A 63 2.51 6.93 -13.29
CA THR A 63 3.13 7.78 -12.27
C THR A 63 2.13 8.75 -11.63
N GLN A 64 1.28 9.40 -12.43
CA GLN A 64 0.41 10.49 -11.96
C GLN A 64 -0.61 10.04 -10.89
N PRO A 65 -1.43 8.99 -11.11
CA PRO A 65 -2.38 8.54 -10.07
C PRO A 65 -1.68 8.06 -8.79
N PHE A 66 -0.46 7.51 -8.92
CA PHE A 66 0.32 7.08 -7.78
C PHE A 66 0.86 8.26 -6.95
N LEU A 67 1.35 9.31 -7.61
CA LEU A 67 1.76 10.53 -6.90
C LEU A 67 0.56 11.22 -6.23
N GLU A 68 -0.60 11.26 -6.88
CA GLU A 68 -1.84 11.77 -6.29
C GLU A 68 -2.24 10.97 -5.05
N LEU A 69 -2.11 9.65 -5.07
CA LEU A 69 -2.32 8.81 -3.87
C LEU A 69 -1.41 9.25 -2.71
N LEU A 70 -0.11 9.39 -2.96
CA LEU A 70 0.85 9.76 -1.92
C LEU A 70 0.56 11.16 -1.37
N LEU A 71 0.22 12.13 -2.22
CA LEU A 71 -0.16 13.47 -1.82
C LEU A 71 -1.44 13.48 -0.97
N ASN A 72 -2.47 12.75 -1.39
CA ASN A 72 -3.71 12.64 -0.62
C ASN A 72 -3.48 12.04 0.77
N ILE A 73 -2.59 11.04 0.88
CA ILE A 73 -2.20 10.46 2.17
C ILE A 73 -1.48 11.52 3.03
N LEU A 74 -0.52 12.25 2.47
CA LEU A 74 0.23 13.29 3.20
C LEU A 74 -0.69 14.41 3.68
N THR A 75 -1.63 14.88 2.85
CA THR A 75 -2.63 15.88 3.21
C THR A 75 -3.54 15.36 4.33
N ALA A 76 -3.99 14.10 4.26
CA ALA A 76 -4.80 13.49 5.31
C ALA A 76 -4.06 13.46 6.66
N MET A 77 -2.76 13.11 6.65
CA MET A 77 -1.94 13.05 7.87
C MET A 77 -1.64 14.44 8.44
N ASN A 78 -1.14 15.36 7.60
CA ASN A 78 -0.54 16.60 8.07
C ASN A 78 -1.55 17.74 8.24
N GLU A 79 -2.49 17.87 7.30
CA GLU A 79 -3.42 19.00 7.28
C GLU A 79 -4.72 18.66 8.01
N GLN A 80 -5.18 17.41 7.86
CA GLN A 80 -6.47 16.97 8.42
C GLN A 80 -6.32 16.21 9.74
N GLN A 81 -5.08 15.95 10.19
CA GLN A 81 -4.78 15.23 11.43
C GLN A 81 -5.48 13.85 11.51
N ARG A 82 -5.63 13.18 10.36
CA ARG A 82 -6.28 11.86 10.28
C ARG A 82 -5.28 10.75 10.52
N THR A 83 -5.72 9.72 11.24
CA THR A 83 -5.03 8.42 11.27
C THR A 83 -5.19 7.73 9.93
N VAL A 84 -4.08 7.31 9.32
CA VAL A 84 -4.07 6.62 8.02
C VAL A 84 -3.86 5.12 8.22
N TYR A 85 -4.74 4.34 7.61
CA TYR A 85 -4.61 2.88 7.51
C TYR A 85 -4.32 2.48 6.06
N ILE A 86 -3.14 1.92 5.81
CA ILE A 86 -2.71 1.44 4.49
C ILE A 86 -2.76 -0.08 4.49
N HIS A 87 -3.48 -0.67 3.54
CA HIS A 87 -3.57 -2.12 3.42
C HIS A 87 -3.63 -2.54 1.94
N CYS A 88 -3.48 -3.85 1.70
CA CYS A 88 -3.78 -4.50 0.43
C CYS A 88 -4.51 -5.81 0.73
N TRP A 89 -4.41 -6.81 -0.14
CA TRP A 89 -4.97 -8.14 0.12
C TRP A 89 -4.33 -8.81 1.35
N GLY A 90 -3.00 -8.84 1.39
CA GLY A 90 -2.23 -9.52 2.44
C GLY A 90 -1.45 -8.59 3.38
N GLY A 91 -1.61 -7.27 3.24
CA GLY A 91 -0.84 -6.28 4.00
C GLY A 91 0.68 -6.37 3.79
N GLN A 92 1.12 -6.92 2.65
CA GLN A 92 2.51 -7.30 2.38
C GLN A 92 3.11 -6.53 1.21
N GLY A 93 2.68 -6.84 -0.02
CA GLY A 93 3.32 -6.32 -1.24
C GLY A 93 3.06 -4.83 -1.49
N ARG A 94 1.85 -4.51 -1.97
CA ARG A 94 1.43 -3.14 -2.29
C ARG A 94 1.45 -2.21 -1.07
N THR A 95 1.10 -2.72 0.11
CA THR A 95 1.22 -1.97 1.37
C THR A 95 2.65 -1.54 1.59
N GLY A 96 3.62 -2.47 1.54
CA GLY A 96 5.03 -2.14 1.68
C GLY A 96 5.52 -1.16 0.63
N LEU A 97 5.09 -1.31 -0.63
CA LEU A 97 5.48 -0.41 -1.73
C LEU A 97 5.00 1.03 -1.48
N VAL A 98 3.71 1.21 -1.18
CA VAL A 98 3.11 2.54 -0.95
C VAL A 98 3.74 3.18 0.28
N SER A 99 3.85 2.42 1.37
CA SER A 99 4.48 2.88 2.61
C SER A 99 5.94 3.27 2.41
N ALA A 100 6.74 2.49 1.66
CA ALA A 100 8.12 2.82 1.37
C ALA A 100 8.25 4.16 0.62
N CYS A 101 7.49 4.35 -0.45
CA CYS A 101 7.50 5.60 -1.21
C CYS A 101 7.05 6.78 -0.35
N LEU A 102 6.00 6.62 0.46
CA LEU A 102 5.54 7.63 1.40
C LEU A 102 6.61 8.01 2.42
N LEU A 103 7.24 7.03 3.07
CA LEU A 103 8.30 7.26 4.06
C LEU A 103 9.51 7.94 3.45
N SER A 104 9.85 7.66 2.18
CA SER A 104 10.96 8.34 1.50
C SER A 104 10.70 9.84 1.28
N ILE A 105 9.44 10.26 1.18
CA ILE A 105 9.06 11.68 1.12
C ILE A 105 9.18 12.32 2.51
N ILE A 106 8.74 11.60 3.55
CA ILE A 106 8.76 12.08 4.95
C ILE A 106 10.20 12.18 5.48
N TRP A 107 11.06 11.23 5.12
CA TRP A 107 12.46 11.14 5.55
C TRP A 107 13.40 11.14 4.34
N PRO A 108 13.55 12.28 3.64
CA PRO A 108 14.29 12.36 2.37
C PRO A 108 15.82 12.18 2.52
N HIS A 109 16.31 12.07 3.75
CA HIS A 109 17.71 11.82 4.06
C HIS A 109 18.07 10.33 4.16
N LEU A 110 17.06 9.44 4.21
CA LEU A 110 17.27 8.01 4.21
C LEU A 110 17.42 7.50 2.78
N ASP A 111 18.34 6.56 2.59
CA ASP A 111 18.47 5.84 1.32
C ASP A 111 17.39 4.76 1.17
N SER A 112 17.33 4.17 -0.02
CA SER A 112 16.31 3.18 -0.32
C SER A 112 16.41 1.92 0.52
N GLU A 113 17.60 1.49 0.94
CA GLU A 113 17.74 0.27 1.74
C GLU A 113 17.29 0.54 3.17
N ALA A 114 17.65 1.68 3.77
CA ALA A 114 17.15 2.09 5.08
C ALA A 114 15.60 2.17 5.11
N ILE A 115 14.99 2.72 4.06
CA ILE A 115 13.52 2.74 3.92
C ILE A 115 12.95 1.33 3.82
N LEU A 116 13.54 0.45 3.00
CA LEU A 116 13.09 -0.93 2.85
C LEU A 116 13.24 -1.73 4.15
N ASP A 117 14.28 -1.48 4.93
CA ASP A 117 14.49 -2.10 6.24
C ASP A 117 13.43 -1.65 7.25
N LEU A 118 13.07 -0.37 7.28
CA LEU A 118 11.97 0.13 8.12
C LEU A 118 10.64 -0.55 7.78
N ILE A 119 10.34 -0.70 6.49
CA ILE A 119 9.15 -1.43 6.03
C ILE A 119 9.20 -2.90 6.45
N GLN A 120 10.36 -3.54 6.31
CA GLN A 120 10.53 -4.93 6.71
C GLN A 120 10.35 -5.11 8.22
N VAL A 121 10.89 -4.22 9.06
CA VAL A 121 10.70 -4.24 10.51
C VAL A 121 9.22 -4.10 10.86
N GLY A 122 8.51 -3.15 10.25
CA GLY A 122 7.07 -2.98 10.47
C GLY A 122 6.25 -4.17 9.99
N TYR A 123 6.64 -4.82 8.90
CA TYR A 123 5.98 -6.02 8.39
C TYR A 123 6.22 -7.24 9.30
N SER A 124 7.45 -7.40 9.80
CA SER A 124 7.87 -8.51 10.66
C SER A 124 7.40 -8.37 12.10
N SER A 125 6.94 -7.20 12.55
CA SER A 125 6.41 -6.99 13.89
C SER A 125 4.93 -7.39 14.05
N ARG A 126 4.27 -7.79 12.95
CA ARG A 126 2.88 -8.25 12.98
C ARG A 126 2.80 -9.61 13.67
N ILE A 127 1.70 -9.82 14.40
CA ILE A 127 1.39 -11.11 15.03
C ILE A 127 1.36 -12.20 13.94
N GLY A 128 2.10 -13.30 14.15
CA GLY A 128 2.18 -14.44 13.23
C GLY A 128 3.12 -14.24 12.05
N ALA A 129 3.97 -13.19 12.05
CA ALA A 129 4.98 -13.01 11.01
C ALA A 129 6.04 -14.12 11.00
N GLU A 130 6.32 -14.70 12.16
CA GLU A 130 7.23 -15.83 12.39
C GLU A 130 6.73 -17.15 11.79
N ASP A 131 5.41 -17.31 11.66
CA ASP A 131 4.76 -18.51 11.10
C ASP A 131 4.59 -18.42 9.58
N MET A 132 4.88 -17.27 8.98
CA MET A 132 4.73 -17.07 7.54
C MET A 132 5.78 -17.87 6.78
N PRO A 133 5.42 -18.53 5.67
CA PRO A 133 6.39 -19.15 4.78
C PRO A 133 7.45 -18.14 4.33
N ASN A 134 8.69 -18.60 4.11
CA ASN A 134 9.78 -17.75 3.63
C ASN A 134 9.44 -16.98 2.33
N SER A 135 8.58 -17.55 1.47
CA SER A 135 8.11 -16.86 0.25
C SER A 135 7.22 -15.64 0.54
N LEU A 136 6.70 -15.53 1.76
CA LEU A 136 5.84 -14.45 2.24
C LEU A 136 6.48 -13.63 3.36
N SER A 137 7.71 -13.90 3.77
CA SER A 137 8.35 -13.19 4.90
C SER A 137 8.86 -11.78 4.54
N ARG A 138 8.73 -11.36 3.27
CA ARG A 138 9.33 -10.12 2.75
C ARG A 138 8.30 -9.06 2.37
N SER A 139 8.58 -7.79 2.70
CA SER A 139 7.82 -6.63 2.24
C SER A 139 8.76 -5.51 1.74
N PRO A 140 8.48 -4.83 0.61
CA PRO A 140 7.55 -5.23 -0.46
C PRO A 140 7.85 -6.64 -0.98
N GLN A 141 6.83 -7.30 -1.54
CA GLN A 141 6.85 -8.73 -1.79
C GLN A 141 7.76 -9.08 -2.98
N THR A 142 7.55 -8.44 -4.13
CA THR A 142 8.28 -8.77 -5.37
C THR A 142 9.54 -7.92 -5.54
N GLU A 143 10.51 -8.44 -6.29
CA GLU A 143 11.73 -7.68 -6.58
C GLU A 143 11.44 -6.46 -7.45
N GLU A 144 10.43 -6.56 -8.33
CA GLU A 144 9.94 -5.43 -9.11
C GLU A 144 9.44 -4.29 -8.21
N GLN A 145 8.68 -4.61 -7.16
CA GLN A 145 8.22 -3.62 -6.18
C GLN A 145 9.39 -2.95 -5.44
N ARG A 146 10.40 -3.72 -5.02
CA ARG A 146 11.58 -3.17 -4.35
C ARG A 146 12.39 -2.28 -5.28
N ASN A 147 12.56 -2.69 -6.54
CA ASN A 147 13.24 -1.88 -7.56
C ASN A 147 12.48 -0.60 -7.89
N PHE A 148 11.15 -0.64 -7.87
CA PHE A 148 10.33 0.57 -7.98
C PHE A 148 10.62 1.54 -6.84
N VAL A 149 10.65 1.06 -5.59
CA VAL A 149 11.00 1.87 -4.42
C VAL A 149 12.39 2.50 -4.59
N ARG A 150 13.41 1.71 -4.93
CA ARG A 150 14.78 2.23 -5.15
C ARG A 150 14.83 3.35 -6.18
N LYS A 151 14.16 3.17 -7.33
CA LYS A 151 14.06 4.18 -8.38
C LYS A 151 13.34 5.44 -7.88
N PHE A 152 12.25 5.27 -7.14
CA PHE A 152 11.47 6.38 -6.59
C PHE A 152 12.31 7.21 -5.60
N VAL A 153 13.00 6.56 -4.65
CA VAL A 153 13.87 7.25 -3.68
C VAL A 153 14.98 8.00 -4.41
N ALA A 154 15.66 7.38 -5.37
CA ALA A 154 16.72 8.04 -6.14
C ALA A 154 16.22 9.30 -6.88
N GLN A 155 15.03 9.24 -7.49
CA GLN A 155 14.43 10.40 -8.15
C GLN A 155 14.11 11.52 -7.16
N TYR A 156 13.54 11.18 -6.00
CA TYR A 156 13.09 12.16 -5.03
C TYR A 156 14.26 12.81 -4.28
N SER A 157 15.27 12.03 -3.86
CA SER A 157 16.49 12.56 -3.22
C SER A 157 17.22 13.55 -4.13
N ASN A 158 17.33 13.25 -5.43
CA ASN A 158 17.91 14.17 -6.41
C ASN A 158 17.12 15.48 -6.51
N SER A 159 15.78 15.39 -6.55
CA SER A 159 14.92 16.58 -6.62
C SER A 159 14.96 17.44 -5.35
N ALA A 160 15.06 16.80 -4.18
CA ALA A 160 15.16 17.47 -2.89
C ALA A 160 16.50 18.16 -2.71
N GLN A 161 17.58 17.56 -3.22
CA GLN A 161 18.92 18.15 -3.22
C GLN A 161 18.98 19.36 -4.16
N SER A 162 18.41 19.29 -5.37
CA SER A 162 18.37 20.41 -6.32
C SER A 162 17.58 21.62 -5.82
N LYS A 163 16.60 21.43 -4.94
CA LYS A 163 15.83 22.52 -4.32
C LYS A 163 16.59 23.24 -3.19
N LYS A 164 17.67 22.65 -2.66
CA LYS A 164 18.49 23.23 -1.58
C LYS A 164 19.69 24.05 -2.08
N THR A 165 19.93 24.12 -3.39
CA THR A 165 21.17 24.69 -3.97
C THR A 165 21.04 26.14 -4.47
N TRP A 166 20.06 26.91 -3.99
CA TRP A 166 19.87 28.33 -4.34
C TRP A 166 19.88 29.22 -3.11
#